data_AF-A0A0F8TZU8-F1
#
_entry.id   AF-A0A0F8TZU8-F1
#
_cell.length_a   1.000
_cell.length_b   1.000
_cell.length_c   1.000
_cell.angle_alpha   90.00
_cell.angle_beta   90.00
_cell.angle_gamma   90.00
#
_symmetry.space_group_name_H-M   'P 1'
#
loop_
_entity.id
_entity.type
_entity.pdbx_description
1 polymer ?
#
loop_
_entity_poly.entity_id
_entity_poly.type
_entity_poly.pdbx_seq_one_letter_code
_entity_poly.pdbx_strand_id
1 'polypeptide(L)'
;MGSITSPGEEEYRTGGLQDCPPPKPSIQPFAGRIGGNQGLVLDRSCPENEELLKRVPDAAPLMTFQQRLEIAGFYDLDLWKFGLIECIGSLLFVFLSSWIGIRRPVTINANTSSGIFSTAAFLGPLVGGLSNWLFLTVFIFAFANASGSHLNPTITVATFFGGLITFPRMVIYLLGQTLGGAVAGFMLRTGYGSRDFTVGGCWIDPSQVPVNEAFMLEFTFSLALIFLAFGVGLDPRQGQIYGPALSAFLVGLVLCLLTWGSSFTRDGYAGASMNASRCFGVYTATTFPGYHWIHWVGPIVASMAHGVVYAISQNMAWSFALPQAVFASPFTSTLTPIVTGSLVGYVVNRGGTKTRYANLQQPPFAPPAWLFAPAWTILYGLMGYAAHHATINSAEPYLSRGQTLYTTQLVLNHLWMPLFFGIRKPDWAAADILLLGANVGTLLQNWWSSDRTAFWLLVPYAAWLGYATYLNIGVGVLNRWRVGE
;
A
#
# COMPACT_ATOMS: atom_id res chain seq x y z
N MET A 1 59.11 9.52 -6.16
CA MET A 1 57.80 8.82 -6.09
C MET A 1 56.73 9.89 -6.22
N GLY A 2 56.07 9.96 -7.37
CA GLY A 2 55.04 10.96 -7.64
C GLY A 2 53.73 10.62 -6.91
N SER A 3 53.11 11.62 -6.30
CA SER A 3 51.73 11.57 -5.83
C SER A 3 50.81 12.12 -6.91
N ILE A 4 49.91 11.29 -7.42
CA ILE A 4 48.85 11.67 -8.34
C ILE A 4 47.82 12.47 -7.54
N THR A 5 47.69 13.75 -7.84
CA THR A 5 46.62 14.62 -7.37
C THR A 5 45.40 14.40 -8.27
N SER A 6 44.25 14.06 -7.66
CA SER A 6 42.95 14.03 -8.34
C SER A 6 42.44 15.47 -8.52
N PRO A 7 42.07 15.91 -9.74
CA PRO A 7 41.47 17.22 -9.93
C PRO A 7 39.93 17.16 -9.86
N GLY A 8 39.33 18.13 -9.17
CA GLY A 8 38.02 18.67 -9.54
C GLY A 8 36.81 18.30 -8.68
N GLU A 9 36.81 18.65 -7.39
CA GLU A 9 35.57 19.05 -6.70
C GLU A 9 35.43 20.58 -6.85
N GLU A 10 34.87 21.02 -7.97
CA GLU A 10 34.48 22.42 -8.16
C GLU A 10 32.97 22.52 -8.43
N GLU A 11 32.31 23.18 -7.47
CA GLU A 11 31.27 24.18 -7.73
C GLU A 11 29.89 23.69 -8.22
N TYR A 12 29.08 23.16 -7.30
CA TYR A 12 27.62 23.14 -7.45
C TYR A 12 27.05 24.55 -7.25
N ARG A 13 27.28 25.44 -8.24
CA ARG A 13 26.55 26.70 -8.36
C ARG A 13 25.23 26.45 -9.09
N THR A 14 24.18 26.96 -8.48
CA THR A 14 22.84 27.18 -9.02
C THR A 14 22.89 27.82 -10.41
N GLY A 15 22.75 27.01 -11.46
CA GLY A 15 22.45 27.42 -12.83
C GLY A 15 21.02 27.01 -13.18
N GLY A 16 20.28 27.90 -13.82
CA GLY A 16 18.84 27.81 -14.04
C GLY A 16 18.37 26.51 -14.70
N LEU A 17 17.11 26.17 -14.41
CA LEU A 17 16.30 25.20 -15.13
C LEU A 17 16.40 25.48 -16.63
N GLN A 18 17.25 24.73 -17.30
CA GLN A 18 17.37 24.68 -18.75
C GLN A 18 16.83 23.32 -19.18
N ASP A 19 15.74 23.39 -19.94
CA ASP A 19 14.97 22.31 -20.55
C ASP A 19 15.87 21.25 -21.18
N CYS A 20 16.03 20.12 -20.51
CA CYS A 20 16.36 18.87 -21.20
C CYS A 20 15.04 18.17 -21.49
N PRO A 21 14.61 18.01 -22.76
CA PRO A 21 13.46 17.17 -23.06
C PRO A 21 13.77 15.75 -22.55
N PRO A 22 12.89 15.13 -21.75
CA PRO A 22 13.12 13.78 -21.30
C PRO A 22 13.31 12.86 -22.52
N PRO A 23 14.22 11.87 -22.44
CA PRO A 23 14.50 10.98 -23.55
C PRO A 23 13.19 10.40 -24.07
N LYS A 24 12.88 10.63 -25.37
CA LYS A 24 11.69 10.05 -26.00
C LYS A 24 11.77 8.53 -25.83
N PRO A 25 10.83 7.91 -25.11
CA PRO A 25 10.83 6.47 -24.95
C PRO A 25 10.83 5.80 -26.33
N SER A 26 11.73 4.84 -26.57
CA SER A 26 11.69 4.01 -27.78
C SER A 26 10.44 3.12 -27.86
N ILE A 27 9.67 3.05 -26.76
CA ILE A 27 8.49 2.21 -26.57
C ILE A 27 7.39 3.06 -25.93
N GLN A 28 6.16 2.90 -26.41
CA GLN A 28 4.98 3.63 -25.90
C GLN A 28 4.84 3.47 -24.36
N PRO A 29 4.82 4.60 -23.62
CA PRO A 29 4.70 4.58 -22.16
C PRO A 29 3.30 4.16 -21.70
N PHE A 30 3.21 3.43 -20.58
CA PHE A 30 1.97 3.24 -19.83
C PHE A 30 2.25 2.93 -18.35
N ALA A 31 1.32 3.33 -17.47
CA ALA A 31 1.50 3.34 -16.02
C ALA A 31 1.43 1.94 -15.38
N GLY A 32 0.64 1.02 -15.95
CA GLY A 32 0.41 -0.32 -15.40
C GLY A 32 1.53 -1.35 -15.55
N ARG A 33 2.76 -0.95 -15.87
CA ARG A 33 3.87 -1.91 -16.11
C ARG A 33 4.33 -2.59 -14.80
N ILE A 34 4.48 -3.92 -14.82
CA ILE A 34 5.10 -4.66 -13.71
C ILE A 34 6.61 -4.52 -13.81
N GLY A 35 7.27 -4.13 -12.72
CA GLY A 35 8.73 -4.22 -12.61
C GLY A 35 9.47 -3.51 -13.75
N GLY A 36 9.56 -2.18 -13.68
CA GLY A 36 10.85 -1.59 -14.00
C GLY A 36 11.08 -0.67 -15.17
N ASN A 37 10.05 -0.30 -15.91
CA ASN A 37 10.13 0.85 -16.80
C ASN A 37 9.16 1.95 -16.38
N GLN A 38 9.05 2.17 -15.06
CA GLN A 38 8.28 3.29 -14.53
C GLN A 38 8.96 4.66 -14.78
N GLY A 39 10.23 4.67 -15.21
CA GLY A 39 10.86 5.86 -15.81
C GLY A 39 10.23 6.30 -17.14
N LEU A 40 9.26 5.53 -17.66
CA LEU A 40 8.43 5.89 -18.80
C LEU A 40 7.04 6.38 -18.37
N VAL A 41 6.70 6.42 -17.08
CA VAL A 41 5.42 7.01 -16.64
C VAL A 41 5.51 8.52 -16.75
N LEU A 42 4.57 9.11 -17.48
CA LEU A 42 4.52 10.56 -17.68
C LEU A 42 3.89 11.26 -16.48
N ASP A 43 4.30 12.49 -16.25
CA ASP A 43 3.63 13.39 -15.32
C ASP A 43 2.51 14.16 -16.05
N ARG A 44 1.29 14.09 -15.50
CA ARG A 44 0.12 14.82 -16.02
C ARG A 44 0.21 16.33 -15.77
N SER A 45 1.00 16.76 -14.80
CA SER A 45 1.16 18.18 -14.47
C SER A 45 2.04 18.92 -15.50
N CYS A 46 2.83 18.18 -16.29
CA CYS A 46 3.73 18.75 -17.29
C CYS A 46 2.96 19.04 -18.61
N PRO A 47 2.92 20.31 -19.09
CA PRO A 47 2.21 20.69 -20.31
C PRO A 47 2.71 19.98 -21.57
N GLU A 48 4.00 19.63 -21.63
CA GLU A 48 4.61 18.96 -22.79
C GLU A 48 4.01 17.57 -23.07
N ASN A 49 3.44 16.93 -22.05
CA ASN A 49 2.85 15.59 -22.16
C ASN A 49 1.39 15.61 -22.62
N GLU A 50 0.74 16.77 -22.73
CA GLU A 50 -0.71 16.86 -22.94
C GLU A 50 -1.15 16.22 -24.26
N GLU A 51 -0.44 16.46 -25.36
CA GLU A 51 -0.75 15.90 -26.68
C GLU A 51 -0.60 14.36 -26.69
N LEU A 52 0.46 13.85 -26.07
CA LEU A 52 0.70 12.42 -25.95
C LEU A 52 -0.35 11.75 -25.05
N LEU A 53 -0.75 12.39 -23.95
CA LEU A 53 -1.78 11.88 -23.03
C LEU A 53 -3.19 11.87 -23.64
N LYS A 54 -3.47 12.71 -24.64
CA LYS A 54 -4.72 12.61 -25.43
C LYS A 54 -4.74 11.36 -26.29
N ARG A 55 -3.59 10.94 -26.83
CA ARG A 55 -3.49 9.73 -27.66
C ARG A 55 -3.31 8.45 -26.83
N VAL A 56 -2.60 8.55 -25.71
CA VAL A 56 -2.23 7.42 -24.84
C VAL A 56 -2.57 7.79 -23.38
N PRO A 57 -3.85 7.73 -22.99
CA PRO A 57 -4.28 8.18 -21.68
C PRO A 57 -3.64 7.41 -20.52
N ASP A 58 -3.29 6.14 -20.75
CA ASP A 58 -2.64 5.29 -19.75
C ASP A 58 -1.13 5.51 -19.61
N ALA A 59 -0.53 6.45 -20.36
CA ALA A 59 0.86 6.87 -20.16
C ALA A 59 1.14 7.47 -18.77
N ALA A 60 0.10 7.94 -18.08
CA ALA A 60 0.19 8.47 -16.71
C ALA A 60 -0.93 7.89 -15.82
N PRO A 61 -0.70 7.70 -14.50
CA PRO A 61 -1.72 7.28 -13.55
C PRO A 61 -2.83 8.35 -13.39
N LEU A 62 -3.89 8.05 -12.64
CA LEU A 62 -4.99 8.99 -12.34
C LEU A 62 -5.86 9.37 -13.56
N MET A 63 -6.16 8.41 -14.42
CA MET A 63 -7.13 8.62 -15.51
C MET A 63 -8.55 8.84 -14.97
N THR A 64 -9.29 9.75 -15.60
CA THR A 64 -10.74 9.82 -15.40
C THR A 64 -11.41 8.53 -15.89
N PHE A 65 -12.62 8.24 -15.40
CA PHE A 65 -13.35 7.06 -15.86
C PHE A 65 -13.66 7.11 -17.37
N GLN A 66 -13.89 8.32 -17.92
CA GLN A 66 -14.12 8.50 -19.36
C GLN A 66 -12.86 8.21 -20.18
N GLN A 67 -11.70 8.71 -19.76
CA GLN A 67 -10.41 8.43 -20.41
C GLN A 67 -10.07 6.93 -20.41
N ARG A 68 -10.43 6.21 -19.34
CA ARG A 68 -10.26 4.75 -19.28
C ARG A 68 -11.06 4.02 -20.35
N LEU A 69 -12.23 4.52 -20.72
CA LEU A 69 -13.14 3.89 -21.69
C LEU A 69 -12.90 4.34 -23.14
N GLU A 70 -11.87 5.14 -23.38
CA GLU A 70 -11.55 5.63 -24.72
C GLU A 70 -11.18 4.47 -25.65
N ILE A 71 -11.93 4.34 -26.75
CA ILE A 71 -11.83 3.20 -27.67
C ILE A 71 -10.74 3.35 -28.73
N ALA A 72 -10.10 4.51 -28.83
CA ALA A 72 -9.07 4.80 -29.83
C ALA A 72 -7.92 3.78 -29.80
N GLY A 73 -7.62 3.22 -28.63
CA GLY A 73 -6.60 2.18 -28.47
C GLY A 73 -6.81 0.92 -29.33
N PHE A 74 -8.05 0.57 -29.73
CA PHE A 74 -8.27 -0.58 -30.62
C PHE A 74 -7.66 -0.39 -32.02
N TYR A 75 -7.46 0.86 -32.44
CA TYR A 75 -6.86 1.20 -33.72
C TYR A 75 -5.33 1.39 -33.63
N ASP A 76 -4.76 1.27 -32.43
CA ASP A 76 -3.33 1.39 -32.21
C ASP A 76 -2.61 0.05 -32.47
N LEU A 77 -1.81 0.00 -33.53
CA LEU A 77 -1.05 -1.20 -33.90
C LEU A 77 -0.03 -1.60 -32.84
N ASP A 78 0.54 -0.65 -32.10
CA ASP A 78 1.53 -0.97 -31.07
C ASP A 78 0.86 -1.70 -29.89
N LEU A 79 -0.39 -1.37 -29.60
CA LEU A 79 -1.17 -2.07 -28.58
C LEU A 79 -1.42 -3.54 -28.94
N TRP A 80 -1.69 -3.83 -30.21
CA TRP A 80 -1.81 -5.21 -30.71
C TRP A 80 -0.49 -5.97 -30.66
N LYS A 81 0.64 -5.31 -30.94
CA LYS A 81 1.97 -5.92 -30.76
C LYS A 81 2.19 -6.29 -29.29
N PHE A 82 1.84 -5.42 -28.34
CA PHE A 82 1.91 -5.75 -26.93
C PHE A 82 0.99 -6.91 -26.55
N GLY A 83 -0.22 -6.98 -27.12
CA GLY A 83 -1.12 -8.12 -26.98
C GLY A 83 -0.53 -9.44 -27.48
N LEU A 84 0.20 -9.43 -28.61
CA LEU A 84 0.92 -10.60 -29.11
C LEU A 84 2.05 -11.01 -28.16
N ILE A 85 2.77 -10.05 -27.58
CA ILE A 85 3.81 -10.32 -26.58
C ILE A 85 3.20 -10.94 -25.32
N GLU A 86 2.06 -10.44 -24.84
CA GLU A 86 1.31 -11.06 -23.74
C GLU A 86 0.85 -12.47 -24.10
N CYS A 87 0.44 -12.72 -25.34
CA CYS A 87 0.09 -14.07 -25.81
C CYS A 87 1.28 -15.03 -25.75
N ILE A 88 2.45 -14.64 -26.25
CA ILE A 88 3.67 -15.47 -26.22
C ILE A 88 4.14 -15.69 -24.79
N GLY A 89 4.18 -14.62 -23.99
CA GLY A 89 4.57 -14.68 -22.58
C GLY A 89 3.63 -15.59 -21.78
N SER A 90 2.31 -15.44 -21.92
CA SER A 90 1.33 -16.29 -21.25
C SER A 90 1.38 -17.73 -21.75
N LEU A 91 1.62 -17.98 -23.04
CA LEU A 91 1.82 -19.34 -23.55
C LEU A 91 2.95 -20.04 -22.80
N LEU A 92 4.13 -19.43 -22.79
CA LEU A 92 5.33 -20.04 -22.19
C LEU A 92 5.16 -20.15 -20.68
N PHE A 93 4.64 -19.11 -20.01
CA PHE A 93 4.44 -19.11 -18.57
C PHE A 93 3.37 -20.13 -18.13
N VAL A 94 2.22 -20.20 -18.82
CA VAL A 94 1.17 -21.19 -18.51
C VAL A 94 1.66 -22.61 -18.75
N PHE A 95 2.41 -22.85 -19.84
CA PHE A 95 3.00 -24.17 -20.10
C PHE A 95 3.94 -24.58 -18.96
N LEU A 96 4.94 -23.77 -18.62
CA LEU A 96 5.95 -24.10 -17.61
C LEU A 96 5.35 -24.22 -16.20
N SER A 97 4.51 -23.26 -15.80
CA SER A 97 3.86 -23.24 -14.47
C SER A 97 2.82 -24.36 -14.30
N SER A 98 2.20 -24.83 -15.39
CA SER A 98 1.30 -25.97 -15.33
C SER A 98 2.08 -27.27 -15.35
N TRP A 99 3.10 -27.40 -16.20
CA TRP A 99 3.92 -28.61 -16.34
C TRP A 99 4.51 -29.06 -15.01
N ILE A 100 5.09 -28.13 -14.24
CA ILE A 100 5.67 -28.47 -12.94
C ILE A 100 4.62 -28.86 -11.89
N GLY A 101 3.38 -28.41 -12.07
CA GLY A 101 2.26 -28.71 -11.19
C GLY A 101 1.44 -29.93 -11.59
N ILE A 102 1.81 -30.62 -12.69
CA ILE A 102 1.12 -31.82 -13.16
C ILE A 102 1.30 -32.95 -12.16
N ARG A 103 0.19 -33.59 -11.81
CA ARG A 103 0.17 -34.84 -11.05
C ARG A 103 -0.98 -35.72 -11.49
N ARG A 104 -0.81 -37.04 -11.39
CA ARG A 104 -1.94 -37.96 -11.48
C ARG A 104 -2.84 -37.80 -10.26
N PRO A 105 -4.16 -37.99 -10.38
CA PRO A 105 -5.03 -38.09 -9.21
C PRO A 105 -4.59 -39.32 -8.39
N VAL A 106 -3.95 -39.10 -7.23
CA VAL A 106 -3.55 -40.17 -6.31
C VAL A 106 -4.01 -39.79 -4.91
N THR A 107 -4.67 -40.73 -4.22
CA THR A 107 -5.09 -40.58 -2.83
C THR A 107 -3.87 -40.63 -1.91
N ILE A 108 -3.66 -39.60 -1.08
CA ILE A 108 -2.49 -39.49 -0.20
C ILE A 108 -2.81 -40.16 1.14
N ASN A 109 -2.06 -41.20 1.50
CA ASN A 109 -2.09 -41.80 2.83
C ASN A 109 -0.96 -41.22 3.69
N ALA A 110 -1.28 -40.38 4.67
CA ALA A 110 -0.31 -39.76 5.57
C ALA A 110 -0.04 -40.64 6.81
N ASN A 111 0.65 -41.78 6.64
CA ASN A 111 1.05 -42.65 7.76
C ASN A 111 2.50 -42.41 8.25
N THR A 112 3.01 -41.17 8.13
CA THR A 112 4.40 -40.84 8.51
C THR A 112 4.48 -39.95 9.75
N SER A 113 5.56 -40.06 10.52
CA SER A 113 5.82 -39.31 11.76
C SER A 113 5.84 -37.79 11.60
N SER A 114 6.10 -37.28 10.39
CA SER A 114 6.10 -35.84 10.05
C SER A 114 4.76 -35.33 9.47
N GLY A 115 3.70 -36.15 9.48
CA GLY A 115 2.36 -35.76 9.07
C GLY A 115 2.29 -35.30 7.61
N ILE A 116 1.63 -34.17 7.35
CA ILE A 116 1.44 -33.64 6.00
C ILE A 116 2.74 -33.12 5.34
N PHE A 117 3.74 -32.73 6.13
CA PHE A 117 4.96 -32.09 5.62
C PHE A 117 5.88 -33.03 4.83
N SER A 118 5.78 -34.34 5.03
CA SER A 118 6.47 -35.37 4.25
C SER A 118 5.69 -35.83 3.02
N THR A 119 4.48 -35.32 2.80
CA THR A 119 3.61 -35.79 1.72
C THR A 119 3.81 -35.01 0.43
N ALA A 120 3.46 -35.63 -0.69
CA ALA A 120 3.40 -34.95 -1.98
C ALA A 120 2.39 -33.79 -2.01
N ALA A 121 1.40 -33.77 -1.10
CA ALA A 121 0.46 -32.66 -0.94
C ALA A 121 1.13 -31.39 -0.44
N PHE A 122 2.22 -31.48 0.33
CA PHE A 122 2.98 -30.32 0.78
C PHE A 122 4.17 -30.02 -0.14
N LEU A 123 4.97 -31.04 -0.47
CA LEU A 123 6.19 -30.86 -1.27
C LEU A 123 5.91 -30.41 -2.70
N GLY A 124 4.87 -30.95 -3.34
CA GLY A 124 4.50 -30.57 -4.71
C GLY A 124 4.18 -29.07 -4.82
N PRO A 125 3.27 -28.52 -4.00
CA PRO A 125 2.99 -27.09 -3.98
C PRO A 125 4.15 -26.21 -3.52
N LEU A 126 5.03 -26.69 -2.62
CA LEU A 126 6.24 -25.96 -2.24
C LEU A 126 7.16 -25.75 -3.45
N VAL A 127 7.45 -26.82 -4.18
CA VAL A 127 8.26 -26.75 -5.41
C VAL A 127 7.55 -25.90 -6.47
N GLY A 128 6.25 -26.12 -6.67
CA GLY A 128 5.44 -25.34 -7.62
C GLY A 128 5.43 -23.84 -7.31
N GLY A 129 5.27 -23.46 -6.03
CA GLY A 129 5.30 -22.07 -5.58
C GLY A 129 6.67 -21.43 -5.82
N LEU A 130 7.76 -22.09 -5.39
CA LEU A 130 9.12 -21.60 -5.58
C LEU A 130 9.51 -21.49 -7.06
N SER A 131 9.09 -22.43 -7.89
CA SER A 131 9.34 -22.32 -9.34
C SER A 131 8.52 -21.22 -9.98
N ASN A 132 7.25 -21.06 -9.59
CA ASN A 132 6.42 -19.96 -10.08
C ASN A 132 6.94 -18.58 -9.67
N TRP A 133 7.58 -18.46 -8.49
CA TRP A 133 8.31 -17.26 -8.11
C TRP A 133 9.39 -16.89 -9.12
N LEU A 134 10.29 -17.84 -9.38
CA LEU A 134 11.46 -17.63 -10.22
C LEU A 134 11.04 -17.41 -11.67
N PHE A 135 10.10 -18.23 -12.18
CA PHE A 135 9.54 -18.05 -13.51
C PHE A 135 8.90 -16.67 -13.63
N LEU A 136 7.94 -16.31 -12.78
CA LEU A 136 7.26 -15.02 -12.90
C LEU A 136 8.25 -13.86 -12.85
N THR A 137 9.25 -13.90 -11.97
CA THR A 137 10.30 -12.88 -11.91
C THR A 137 11.07 -12.74 -13.24
N VAL A 138 11.55 -13.85 -13.80
CA VAL A 138 12.31 -13.85 -15.06
C VAL A 138 11.43 -13.44 -16.24
N PHE A 139 10.17 -13.86 -16.27
CA PHE A 139 9.20 -13.46 -17.28
C PHE A 139 8.88 -11.96 -17.19
N ILE A 140 8.78 -11.40 -15.99
CA ILE A 140 8.65 -9.95 -15.82
C ILE A 140 9.88 -9.26 -16.42
N PHE A 141 11.10 -9.68 -16.08
CA PHE A 141 12.31 -9.08 -16.67
C PHE A 141 12.39 -9.21 -18.20
N ALA A 142 11.99 -10.35 -18.75
CA ALA A 142 12.05 -10.59 -20.19
C ALA A 142 11.03 -9.76 -20.98
N PHE A 143 9.82 -9.57 -20.44
CA PHE A 143 8.69 -9.02 -21.19
C PHE A 143 8.23 -7.62 -20.71
N ALA A 144 8.67 -7.13 -19.55
CA ALA A 144 8.20 -5.86 -18.97
C ALA A 144 8.52 -4.64 -19.84
N ASN A 145 9.65 -4.67 -20.55
CA ASN A 145 10.02 -3.57 -21.45
C ASN A 145 9.05 -3.44 -22.63
N ALA A 146 8.52 -4.56 -23.12
CA ALA A 146 7.59 -4.60 -24.24
C ALA A 146 6.14 -4.37 -23.76
N SER A 147 5.53 -5.34 -23.07
CA SER A 147 4.10 -5.32 -22.72
C SER A 147 3.82 -4.93 -21.27
N GLY A 148 4.84 -4.68 -20.45
CA GLY A 148 4.69 -4.59 -19.00
C GLY A 148 4.49 -5.92 -18.29
N SER A 149 4.48 -7.04 -19.02
CA SER A 149 4.45 -8.43 -18.51
C SER A 149 3.36 -8.70 -17.49
N HIS A 150 2.09 -8.43 -17.86
CA HIS A 150 0.96 -8.76 -16.98
C HIS A 150 0.81 -10.27 -16.84
N LEU A 151 0.85 -10.98 -17.96
CA LEU A 151 0.81 -12.44 -18.12
C LEU A 151 -0.34 -13.16 -17.39
N ASN A 152 -1.29 -12.40 -16.85
CA ASN A 152 -2.33 -12.84 -15.94
C ASN A 152 -3.57 -11.93 -16.09
N PRO A 153 -4.72 -12.48 -16.51
CA PRO A 153 -6.00 -11.76 -16.58
C PRO A 153 -6.37 -11.01 -15.30
N THR A 154 -6.09 -11.60 -14.13
CA THR A 154 -6.37 -11.00 -12.82
C THR A 154 -5.65 -9.66 -12.66
N ILE A 155 -4.36 -9.62 -13.00
CA ILE A 155 -3.54 -8.41 -12.91
C ILE A 155 -3.98 -7.37 -13.94
N THR A 156 -4.29 -7.80 -15.17
CA THR A 156 -4.82 -6.91 -16.22
C THR A 156 -6.14 -6.26 -15.81
N VAL A 157 -7.09 -7.02 -15.26
CA VAL A 157 -8.36 -6.46 -14.81
C VAL A 157 -8.16 -5.55 -13.60
N ALA A 158 -7.28 -5.91 -12.66
CA ALA A 158 -6.96 -5.10 -11.50
C ALA A 158 -6.32 -3.75 -11.87
N THR A 159 -5.41 -3.74 -12.84
CA THR A 159 -4.77 -2.51 -13.34
C THR A 159 -5.76 -1.60 -14.07
N PHE A 160 -6.78 -2.14 -14.74
CA PHE A 160 -7.87 -1.36 -15.32
C PHE A 160 -8.72 -0.66 -14.24
N PHE A 161 -9.19 -1.42 -13.25
CA PHE A 161 -9.98 -0.85 -12.15
C PHE A 161 -9.15 0.11 -11.28
N GLY A 162 -7.85 -0.15 -11.14
CA GLY A 162 -6.88 0.75 -10.50
C GLY A 162 -6.52 2.00 -11.32
N GLY A 163 -7.03 2.14 -12.56
CA GLY A 163 -6.79 3.31 -13.39
C GLY A 163 -5.38 3.43 -13.94
N LEU A 164 -4.71 2.30 -14.15
CA LEU A 164 -3.34 2.21 -14.67
C LEU A 164 -3.27 1.77 -16.14
N ILE A 165 -4.36 1.21 -16.68
CA ILE A 165 -4.49 0.86 -18.11
C ILE A 165 -5.85 1.27 -18.68
N THR A 166 -5.92 1.46 -20.00
CA THR A 166 -7.16 1.71 -20.74
C THR A 166 -7.99 0.44 -21.00
N PHE A 167 -9.27 0.60 -21.31
CA PHE A 167 -10.18 -0.48 -21.67
C PHE A 167 -9.72 -1.29 -22.90
N PRO A 168 -9.29 -0.67 -24.03
CA PRO A 168 -8.75 -1.43 -25.15
C PRO A 168 -7.53 -2.28 -24.77
N ARG A 169 -6.60 -1.75 -23.95
CA ARG A 169 -5.44 -2.50 -23.48
C ARG A 169 -5.88 -3.72 -22.67
N MET A 170 -6.81 -3.53 -21.74
CA MET A 170 -7.36 -4.62 -20.95
C MET A 170 -7.93 -5.72 -21.85
N VAL A 171 -8.79 -5.38 -22.81
CA VAL A 171 -9.42 -6.35 -23.71
C VAL A 171 -8.38 -7.09 -24.56
N ILE A 172 -7.44 -6.37 -25.18
CA ILE A 172 -6.40 -6.96 -26.03
C ILE A 172 -5.49 -7.90 -25.22
N TYR A 173 -5.11 -7.49 -24.00
CA TYR A 173 -4.30 -8.33 -23.11
C TYR A 173 -5.06 -9.58 -22.68
N LEU A 174 -6.35 -9.46 -22.32
CA LEU A 174 -7.18 -10.61 -21.96
C LEU A 174 -7.31 -11.60 -23.12
N LEU A 175 -7.50 -11.11 -24.35
CA LEU A 175 -7.53 -11.95 -25.55
C LEU A 175 -6.19 -12.67 -25.77
N GLY A 176 -5.08 -11.92 -25.72
CA GLY A 176 -3.74 -12.49 -25.87
C GLY A 176 -3.41 -13.53 -24.81
N GLN A 177 -3.62 -13.21 -23.53
CA GLN A 177 -3.34 -14.09 -22.39
C GLN A 177 -4.18 -15.37 -22.45
N THR A 178 -5.46 -15.28 -22.82
CA THR A 178 -6.35 -16.44 -22.93
C THR A 178 -6.00 -17.31 -24.12
N LEU A 179 -5.68 -16.71 -25.28
CA LEU A 179 -5.21 -17.45 -26.46
C LEU A 179 -3.89 -18.16 -26.17
N GLY A 180 -2.93 -17.47 -25.55
CA GLY A 180 -1.66 -18.05 -25.13
C GLY A 180 -1.85 -19.23 -24.18
N GLY A 181 -2.73 -19.09 -23.18
CA GLY A 181 -3.12 -20.17 -22.28
C GLY A 181 -3.75 -21.36 -23.00
N ALA A 182 -4.65 -21.12 -23.97
CA ALA A 182 -5.27 -22.18 -24.76
C ALA A 182 -4.25 -22.98 -25.58
N VAL A 183 -3.33 -22.28 -26.28
CA VAL A 183 -2.24 -22.90 -27.05
C VAL A 183 -1.32 -23.70 -26.13
N ALA A 184 -0.96 -23.14 -24.97
CA ALA A 184 -0.21 -23.87 -23.94
C ALA A 184 -0.94 -25.15 -23.51
N GLY A 185 -2.27 -25.11 -23.35
CA GLY A 185 -3.10 -26.28 -23.07
C GLY A 185 -2.96 -27.39 -24.12
N PHE A 186 -3.04 -27.04 -25.41
CA PHE A 186 -2.82 -28.00 -26.50
C PHE A 186 -1.40 -28.60 -26.47
N MET A 187 -0.39 -27.77 -26.19
CA MET A 187 0.99 -28.22 -26.05
C MET A 187 1.18 -29.13 -24.84
N LEU A 188 0.58 -28.79 -23.69
CA LEU A 188 0.63 -29.59 -22.46
C LEU A 188 0.03 -30.98 -22.70
N ARG A 189 -1.15 -31.06 -23.32
CA ARG A 189 -1.79 -32.33 -23.66
C ARG A 189 -0.91 -33.18 -24.56
N THR A 190 -0.37 -32.58 -25.62
CA THR A 190 0.45 -33.28 -26.60
C THR A 190 1.77 -33.75 -25.97
N GLY A 191 2.42 -32.89 -25.20
CA GLY A 191 3.68 -33.19 -24.54
C GLY A 191 3.55 -34.21 -23.40
N TYR A 192 2.43 -34.21 -22.67
CA TYR A 192 2.17 -35.18 -21.61
C TYR A 192 1.70 -36.54 -22.15
N GLY A 193 1.08 -36.56 -23.34
CA GLY A 193 0.60 -37.79 -23.99
C GLY A 193 -0.70 -38.36 -23.41
N SER A 194 -1.36 -37.66 -22.50
CA SER A 194 -2.64 -38.05 -21.90
C SER A 194 -3.46 -36.80 -21.53
N ARG A 195 -4.76 -36.98 -21.27
CA ARG A 195 -5.64 -35.98 -20.64
C ARG A 195 -5.86 -36.24 -19.16
N ASP A 196 -5.45 -37.40 -18.66
CA ASP A 196 -5.68 -37.85 -17.30
C ASP A 196 -4.60 -37.33 -16.35
N PHE A 197 -4.70 -36.04 -16.06
CA PHE A 197 -3.86 -35.38 -15.07
C PHE A 197 -4.58 -34.20 -14.44
N THR A 198 -4.08 -33.80 -13.29
CA THR A 198 -4.53 -32.62 -12.56
C THR A 198 -3.36 -31.65 -12.42
N VAL A 199 -3.67 -30.37 -12.27
CA VAL A 199 -2.66 -29.33 -12.07
C VAL A 199 -3.00 -28.56 -10.81
N GLY A 200 -2.02 -28.39 -9.93
CA GLY A 200 -2.14 -27.54 -8.73
C GLY A 200 -2.73 -26.17 -9.07
N GLY A 201 -3.59 -25.63 -8.22
CA GLY A 201 -4.28 -24.34 -8.42
C GLY A 201 -5.59 -24.40 -9.23
N CYS A 202 -5.76 -25.38 -10.13
CA CYS A 202 -6.94 -25.43 -11.03
C CYS A 202 -7.88 -26.62 -10.79
N TRP A 203 -7.43 -27.60 -10.01
CA TRP A 203 -8.22 -28.78 -9.70
C TRP A 203 -8.87 -28.69 -8.33
N ILE A 204 -10.14 -29.07 -8.26
CA ILE A 204 -10.96 -29.06 -7.05
C ILE A 204 -11.79 -30.34 -7.06
N ASP A 205 -11.91 -30.99 -5.91
CA ASP A 205 -12.83 -32.11 -5.68
C ASP A 205 -14.15 -31.58 -5.10
N PRO A 206 -15.24 -31.51 -5.89
CA PRO A 206 -16.51 -30.97 -5.42
C PRO A 206 -17.18 -31.82 -4.33
N SER A 207 -16.76 -33.07 -4.15
CA SER A 207 -17.26 -33.93 -3.08
C SER A 207 -16.74 -33.53 -1.69
N GLN A 208 -15.59 -32.87 -1.65
CA GLN A 208 -14.93 -32.41 -0.43
C GLN A 208 -15.01 -30.88 -0.26
N VAL A 209 -15.02 -30.15 -1.38
CA VAL A 209 -15.03 -28.68 -1.39
C VAL A 209 -16.19 -28.18 -2.24
N PRO A 210 -17.28 -27.74 -1.61
CA PRO A 210 -18.39 -27.12 -2.31
C PRO A 210 -17.95 -25.93 -3.18
N VAL A 211 -18.58 -25.75 -4.34
CA VAL A 211 -18.17 -24.75 -5.35
C VAL A 211 -18.22 -23.32 -4.80
N ASN A 212 -19.15 -23.01 -3.90
CA ASN A 212 -19.25 -21.71 -3.23
C ASN A 212 -18.05 -21.43 -2.31
N GLU A 213 -17.54 -22.45 -1.62
CA GLU A 213 -16.35 -22.32 -0.78
C GLU A 213 -15.09 -22.16 -1.62
N ALA A 214 -14.98 -22.93 -2.71
CA ALA A 214 -13.91 -22.76 -3.70
C ALA A 214 -13.91 -21.37 -4.33
N PHE A 215 -15.08 -20.82 -4.67
CA PHE A 215 -15.23 -19.45 -5.16
C PHE A 215 -14.72 -18.43 -4.13
N MET A 216 -15.08 -18.58 -2.85
CA MET A 216 -14.62 -17.69 -1.79
C MET A 216 -13.09 -17.72 -1.64
N LEU A 217 -12.49 -18.91 -1.70
CA LEU A 217 -11.03 -19.06 -1.66
C LEU A 217 -10.36 -18.38 -2.86
N GLU A 218 -10.83 -18.64 -4.07
CA GLU A 218 -10.27 -18.02 -5.28
C GLU A 218 -10.41 -16.49 -5.26
N PHE A 219 -11.55 -15.96 -4.79
CA PHE A 219 -11.77 -14.54 -4.56
C PHE A 219 -10.79 -13.96 -3.54
N THR A 220 -10.67 -14.54 -2.34
CA THR A 220 -9.84 -14.01 -1.26
C THR A 220 -8.35 -14.06 -1.63
N PHE A 221 -7.86 -15.16 -2.19
CA PHE A 221 -6.46 -15.26 -2.61
C PHE A 221 -6.15 -14.34 -3.80
N SER A 222 -7.09 -14.17 -4.74
CA SER A 222 -6.90 -13.19 -5.83
C SER A 222 -6.89 -11.76 -5.31
N LEU A 223 -7.75 -11.44 -4.34
CA LEU A 223 -7.76 -10.14 -3.68
C LEU A 223 -6.41 -9.88 -2.99
N ALA A 224 -5.91 -10.85 -2.21
CA ALA A 224 -4.61 -10.76 -1.57
C ALA A 224 -3.46 -10.60 -2.58
N LEU A 225 -3.47 -11.37 -3.68
CA LEU A 225 -2.48 -11.26 -4.76
C LEU A 225 -2.43 -9.83 -5.29
N ILE A 226 -3.59 -9.26 -5.63
CA ILE A 226 -3.65 -7.92 -6.21
C ILE A 226 -3.18 -6.87 -5.20
N PHE A 227 -3.70 -6.89 -3.96
CA PHE A 227 -3.30 -5.93 -2.91
C PHE A 227 -1.79 -5.94 -2.68
N LEU A 228 -1.21 -7.13 -2.53
CA LEU A 228 0.23 -7.26 -2.29
C LEU A 228 1.05 -6.91 -3.53
N ALA A 229 0.63 -7.33 -4.73
CA ALA A 229 1.32 -6.99 -5.98
C ALA A 229 1.31 -5.47 -6.26
N PHE A 230 0.20 -4.77 -5.98
CA PHE A 230 0.15 -3.31 -6.01
C PHE A 230 1.06 -2.68 -4.96
N GLY A 231 1.06 -3.20 -3.73
CA GLY A 231 1.89 -2.72 -2.64
C GLY A 231 3.40 -2.84 -2.90
N VAL A 232 3.85 -3.77 -3.74
CA VAL A 232 5.29 -4.02 -3.96
C VAL A 232 5.78 -3.69 -5.37
N GLY A 233 4.90 -3.54 -6.38
CA GLY A 233 5.38 -3.35 -7.75
C GLY A 233 4.44 -2.79 -8.81
N LEU A 234 3.11 -2.89 -8.68
CA LEU A 234 2.18 -2.36 -9.70
C LEU A 234 1.86 -0.88 -9.51
N ASP A 235 1.91 -0.37 -8.27
CA ASP A 235 1.69 1.06 -8.02
C ASP A 235 2.94 1.87 -8.45
N PRO A 236 2.80 2.87 -9.33
CA PRO A 236 3.92 3.74 -9.73
C PRO A 236 4.64 4.42 -8.55
N ARG A 237 3.95 4.65 -7.43
CA ARG A 237 4.54 5.23 -6.20
C ARG A 237 5.52 4.27 -5.52
N GLN A 238 5.25 2.97 -5.60
CA GLN A 238 6.07 1.95 -4.94
C GLN A 238 7.36 1.66 -5.70
N GLY A 239 7.39 1.86 -7.03
CA GLY A 239 8.63 1.70 -7.79
C GLY A 239 9.66 2.80 -7.53
N GLN A 240 9.28 3.95 -6.94
CA GLN A 240 10.24 4.93 -6.40
C GLN A 240 10.95 4.43 -5.14
N ILE A 241 10.34 3.48 -4.41
CA ILE A 241 10.87 2.93 -3.16
C ILE A 241 11.71 1.69 -3.44
N TYR A 242 11.14 0.70 -4.12
CA TYR A 242 11.79 -0.61 -4.31
C TYR A 242 12.59 -0.70 -5.61
N GLY A 243 12.24 0.12 -6.61
CA GLY A 243 12.87 0.09 -7.91
C GLY A 243 12.42 -1.07 -8.82
N PRO A 244 12.71 -0.95 -10.11
CA PRO A 244 12.43 -1.92 -11.17
C PRO A 244 12.66 -3.40 -10.85
N ALA A 245 13.88 -3.70 -10.43
CA ALA A 245 14.37 -5.07 -10.32
C ALA A 245 13.74 -5.79 -9.13
N LEU A 246 13.69 -5.12 -7.98
CA LEU A 246 13.17 -5.69 -6.75
C LEU A 246 11.64 -5.88 -6.82
N SER A 247 10.91 -4.95 -7.42
CA SER A 247 9.45 -5.08 -7.59
C SER A 247 9.04 -6.35 -8.35
N ALA A 248 9.73 -6.69 -9.44
CA ALA A 248 9.45 -7.91 -10.20
C ALA A 248 9.63 -9.17 -9.34
N PHE A 249 10.71 -9.21 -8.56
CA PHE A 249 11.01 -10.30 -7.64
C PHE A 249 9.98 -10.43 -6.51
N LEU A 250 9.55 -9.30 -5.93
CA LEU A 250 8.55 -9.26 -4.87
C LEU A 250 7.16 -9.70 -5.36
N VAL A 251 6.76 -9.30 -6.58
CA VAL A 251 5.50 -9.77 -7.19
C VAL A 251 5.53 -11.30 -7.39
N GLY A 252 6.65 -11.85 -7.83
CA GLY A 252 6.85 -13.30 -7.90
C GLY A 252 6.77 -13.98 -6.53
N LEU A 253 7.36 -13.37 -5.50
CA LEU A 253 7.33 -13.89 -4.12
C LEU A 253 5.92 -13.91 -3.55
N VAL A 254 5.11 -12.88 -3.82
CA VAL A 254 3.69 -12.83 -3.45
C VAL A 254 2.95 -14.02 -4.06
N LEU A 255 3.12 -14.29 -5.36
CA LEU A 255 2.49 -15.43 -6.00
C LEU A 255 2.91 -16.77 -5.35
N CYS A 256 4.19 -16.93 -5.02
CA CYS A 256 4.69 -18.11 -4.33
C CYS A 256 4.03 -18.35 -2.98
N LEU A 257 4.01 -17.32 -2.13
CA LEU A 257 3.45 -17.45 -0.78
C LEU A 257 1.95 -17.80 -0.82
N LEU A 258 1.20 -17.19 -1.74
CA LEU A 258 -0.24 -17.44 -1.86
C LEU A 258 -0.56 -18.79 -2.50
N THR A 259 0.15 -19.18 -3.56
CA THR A 259 -0.05 -20.50 -4.20
C THR A 259 0.35 -21.62 -3.26
N TRP A 260 1.53 -21.54 -2.62
CA TRP A 260 1.98 -22.55 -1.67
C TRP A 260 1.05 -22.62 -0.44
N GLY A 261 0.78 -21.48 0.21
CA GLY A 261 -0.04 -21.42 1.43
C GLY A 261 -1.51 -21.86 1.24
N SER A 262 -2.04 -21.75 0.02
CA SER A 262 -3.41 -22.20 -0.28
C SER A 262 -3.52 -23.68 -0.67
N SER A 263 -2.43 -24.32 -1.07
CA SER A 263 -2.49 -25.62 -1.78
C SER A 263 -2.49 -26.87 -0.90
N PHE A 264 -2.04 -26.78 0.35
CA PHE A 264 -1.93 -27.93 1.26
C PHE A 264 -2.82 -27.80 2.50
N THR A 265 -3.52 -26.68 2.66
CA THR A 265 -4.26 -26.34 3.88
C THR A 265 -5.67 -26.90 3.91
N ARG A 266 -6.22 -27.32 2.76
CA ARG A 266 -7.56 -27.89 2.65
C ARG A 266 -7.59 -29.07 1.69
N ASP A 267 -8.05 -30.22 2.16
CA ASP A 267 -8.23 -31.41 1.34
C ASP A 267 -9.27 -31.18 0.24
N GLY A 268 -9.04 -31.78 -0.93
CA GLY A 268 -9.87 -31.57 -2.12
C GLY A 268 -9.68 -30.20 -2.79
N TYR A 269 -8.85 -29.31 -2.26
CA TYR A 269 -8.52 -28.02 -2.89
C TYR A 269 -7.04 -27.96 -3.25
N ALA A 270 -6.71 -27.92 -4.55
CA ALA A 270 -5.33 -27.94 -5.00
C ALA A 270 -4.60 -26.58 -4.91
N GLY A 271 -5.19 -25.60 -4.22
CA GLY A 271 -4.69 -24.23 -4.12
C GLY A 271 -5.46 -23.24 -4.99
N ALA A 272 -5.23 -21.95 -4.74
CA ALA A 272 -5.76 -20.87 -5.55
C ALA A 272 -4.92 -20.70 -6.83
N SER A 273 -5.57 -20.54 -7.98
CA SER A 273 -4.86 -20.25 -9.23
C SER A 273 -4.52 -18.78 -9.33
N MET A 274 -5.51 -17.91 -9.05
CA MET A 274 -5.40 -16.46 -9.18
C MET A 274 -5.03 -15.99 -10.60
N ASN A 275 -5.15 -16.89 -11.58
CA ASN A 275 -4.87 -16.66 -12.98
C ASN A 275 -5.85 -17.48 -13.83
N ALA A 276 -6.80 -16.77 -14.46
CA ALA A 276 -7.86 -17.38 -15.25
C ALA A 276 -7.32 -18.05 -16.52
N SER A 277 -6.36 -17.43 -17.22
CA SER A 277 -5.80 -17.98 -18.47
C SER A 277 -5.00 -19.26 -18.21
N ARG A 278 -4.35 -19.35 -17.05
CA ARG A 278 -3.69 -20.58 -16.60
C ARG A 278 -4.66 -21.75 -16.50
N CYS A 279 -5.75 -21.59 -15.75
CA CYS A 279 -6.73 -22.68 -15.62
C CYS A 279 -7.47 -22.96 -16.91
N PHE A 280 -7.78 -21.93 -17.71
CA PHE A 280 -8.34 -22.12 -19.04
C PHE A 280 -7.45 -23.01 -19.92
N GLY A 281 -6.12 -22.77 -19.90
CA GLY A 281 -5.15 -23.62 -20.59
C GLY A 281 -5.14 -25.06 -20.07
N VAL A 282 -5.13 -25.26 -18.75
CA VAL A 282 -5.20 -26.59 -18.14
C VAL A 282 -6.48 -27.35 -18.57
N TYR A 283 -7.64 -26.70 -18.56
CA TYR A 283 -8.90 -27.33 -18.95
C TYR A 283 -8.98 -27.61 -20.45
N THR A 284 -8.32 -26.80 -21.27
CA THR A 284 -8.12 -27.08 -22.70
C THR A 284 -7.29 -28.35 -22.90
N ALA A 285 -6.29 -28.58 -22.03
CA ALA A 285 -5.47 -29.78 -22.06
C ALA A 285 -6.22 -31.03 -21.59
N THR A 286 -7.09 -30.88 -20.59
CA THR A 286 -7.83 -31.96 -19.92
C THR A 286 -9.31 -31.95 -20.33
N THR A 287 -10.19 -31.47 -19.45
CA THR A 287 -11.63 -31.29 -19.64
C THR A 287 -12.10 -30.07 -18.83
N PHE A 288 -13.16 -29.40 -19.29
CA PHE A 288 -13.74 -28.26 -18.59
C PHE A 288 -14.67 -28.73 -17.46
N PRO A 289 -14.36 -28.44 -16.19
CA PRO A 289 -15.26 -28.75 -15.09
C PRO A 289 -16.41 -27.75 -15.01
N GLY A 290 -17.55 -28.15 -14.44
CA GLY A 290 -18.69 -27.26 -14.24
C GLY A 290 -18.41 -26.04 -13.35
N TYR A 291 -17.37 -26.12 -12.49
CA TYR A 291 -16.93 -25.02 -11.63
C TYR A 291 -15.94 -24.06 -12.30
N HIS A 292 -15.54 -24.25 -13.56
CA HIS A 292 -14.46 -23.46 -14.21
C HIS A 292 -14.68 -21.94 -14.16
N TRP A 293 -15.94 -21.49 -14.09
CA TRP A 293 -16.31 -20.08 -14.04
C TRP A 293 -15.75 -19.35 -12.80
N ILE A 294 -15.48 -20.06 -11.70
CA ILE A 294 -14.96 -19.45 -10.46
C ILE A 294 -13.60 -18.78 -10.68
N HIS A 295 -12.77 -19.37 -11.55
CA HIS A 295 -11.44 -18.85 -11.89
C HIS A 295 -11.48 -17.58 -12.74
N TRP A 296 -12.66 -17.20 -13.23
CA TRP A 296 -12.88 -15.94 -13.93
C TRP A 296 -13.61 -14.94 -13.03
N VAL A 297 -14.76 -15.35 -12.50
CA VAL A 297 -15.62 -14.44 -11.72
C VAL A 297 -14.96 -14.05 -10.40
N GLY A 298 -14.32 -14.98 -9.68
CA GLY A 298 -13.65 -14.69 -8.42
C GLY A 298 -12.58 -13.59 -8.57
N PRO A 299 -11.60 -13.76 -9.47
CA PRO A 299 -10.58 -12.74 -9.72
C PRO A 299 -11.15 -11.41 -10.26
N ILE A 300 -12.17 -11.42 -11.11
CA ILE A 300 -12.80 -10.18 -11.62
C ILE A 300 -13.44 -9.39 -10.47
N VAL A 301 -14.22 -10.06 -9.62
CA VAL A 301 -14.86 -9.42 -8.46
C VAL A 301 -13.81 -8.92 -7.47
N ALA A 302 -12.71 -9.67 -7.27
CA ALA A 302 -11.58 -9.23 -6.46
C ALA A 302 -10.92 -7.97 -7.03
N SER A 303 -10.69 -7.91 -8.34
CA SER A 303 -10.13 -6.74 -9.03
C SER A 303 -11.03 -5.51 -8.92
N MET A 304 -12.34 -5.68 -9.00
CA MET A 304 -13.31 -4.59 -8.77
C MET A 304 -13.24 -4.06 -7.34
N ALA A 305 -13.26 -4.96 -6.36
CA ALA A 305 -13.18 -4.62 -4.94
C ALA A 305 -11.85 -3.90 -4.61
N HIS A 306 -10.72 -4.42 -5.09
CA HIS A 306 -9.42 -3.77 -4.98
C HIS A 306 -9.45 -2.38 -5.62
N GLY A 307 -9.99 -2.22 -6.83
CA GLY A 307 -10.07 -0.94 -7.52
C GLY A 307 -10.81 0.13 -6.74
N VAL A 308 -11.90 -0.21 -6.03
CA VAL A 308 -12.60 0.71 -5.14
C VAL A 308 -11.70 1.16 -3.99
N VAL A 309 -11.03 0.21 -3.31
CA VAL A 309 -10.12 0.53 -2.20
C VAL A 309 -8.92 1.32 -2.69
N TYR A 310 -8.40 1.00 -3.87
CA TYR A 310 -7.28 1.70 -4.49
C TYR A 310 -7.65 3.13 -4.88
N ALA A 311 -8.84 3.35 -5.43
CA ALA A 311 -9.34 4.70 -5.72
C ALA A 311 -9.54 5.52 -4.43
N ILE A 312 -10.06 4.89 -3.37
CA ILE A 312 -10.16 5.51 -2.05
C ILE A 312 -8.76 5.84 -1.51
N SER A 313 -7.78 4.94 -1.60
CA SER A 313 -6.43 5.17 -1.07
C SER A 313 -5.59 6.15 -1.88
N GLN A 314 -5.92 6.37 -3.16
CA GLN A 314 -5.33 7.46 -3.95
C GLN A 314 -5.89 8.82 -3.54
N ASN A 315 -7.18 8.89 -3.20
CA ASN A 315 -7.83 10.12 -2.72
C ASN A 315 -7.64 10.35 -1.22
N MET A 316 -7.36 9.29 -0.47
CA MET A 316 -7.05 9.28 0.94
C MET A 316 -5.54 9.24 1.07
N ALA A 317 -4.92 10.42 1.03
CA ALA A 317 -3.63 10.56 1.69
C ALA A 317 -3.85 10.05 3.13
N TRP A 318 -3.37 8.85 3.45
CA TRP A 318 -3.26 8.37 4.83
C TRP A 318 -2.18 9.22 5.51
N SER A 319 -2.47 10.50 5.65
CA SER A 319 -1.78 11.36 6.56
C SER A 319 -2.47 11.13 7.89
N PHE A 320 -1.70 10.82 8.93
CA PHE A 320 -2.18 10.99 10.30
C PHE A 320 -2.52 12.47 10.59
N ALA A 321 -2.31 13.39 9.64
CA ALA A 321 -2.74 14.76 9.72
C ALA A 321 -4.26 14.94 9.68
N LEU A 322 -4.74 15.98 10.36
CA LEU A 322 -6.11 16.47 10.20
C LEU A 322 -6.39 16.82 8.73
N PRO A 323 -7.67 16.82 8.30
CA PRO A 323 -8.04 17.22 6.94
C PRO A 323 -7.45 18.58 6.58
N GLN A 324 -6.98 18.74 5.33
CA GLN A 324 -6.36 19.98 4.86
C GLN A 324 -7.25 21.22 5.09
N ALA A 325 -8.57 21.05 5.04
CA ALA A 325 -9.55 22.09 5.34
C ALA A 325 -9.38 22.71 6.74
N VAL A 326 -8.91 21.93 7.73
CA VAL A 326 -8.65 22.42 9.08
C VAL A 326 -7.49 23.41 9.07
N PHE A 327 -6.40 23.07 8.37
CA PHE A 327 -5.19 23.89 8.31
C PHE A 327 -5.33 25.09 7.35
N ALA A 328 -6.17 24.99 6.33
CA ALA A 328 -6.28 26.00 5.28
C ALA A 328 -6.89 27.33 5.77
N SER A 329 -7.76 27.30 6.77
CA SER A 329 -8.36 28.51 7.35
C SER A 329 -7.80 28.81 8.74
N PRO A 330 -7.41 30.07 9.02
CA PRO A 330 -6.90 30.45 10.34
C PRO A 330 -7.96 30.21 11.42
N PHE A 331 -9.23 30.44 11.09
CA PHE A 331 -10.34 30.26 12.02
C PHE A 331 -10.53 28.80 12.42
N THR A 332 -10.56 27.88 11.44
CA THR A 332 -10.73 26.45 11.70
C THR A 332 -9.52 25.88 12.43
N SER A 333 -8.31 26.28 12.04
CA SER A 333 -7.07 25.79 12.65
C SER A 333 -6.94 26.24 14.11
N THR A 334 -7.28 27.49 14.43
CA THR A 334 -7.24 28.03 15.80
C THR A 334 -8.36 27.46 16.68
N LEU A 335 -9.58 27.33 16.18
CA LEU A 335 -10.70 26.84 16.98
C LEU A 335 -10.66 25.33 17.24
N THR A 336 -10.13 24.54 16.33
CA THR A 336 -10.08 23.08 16.46
C THR A 336 -9.46 22.62 17.79
N PRO A 337 -8.24 23.02 18.18
CA PRO A 337 -7.64 22.60 19.44
C PRO A 337 -8.39 23.16 20.66
N ILE A 338 -8.95 24.38 20.58
CA ILE A 338 -9.73 24.99 21.66
C ILE A 338 -11.01 24.19 21.94
N VAL A 339 -11.79 23.91 20.89
CA VAL A 339 -13.07 23.20 21.00
C VAL A 339 -12.83 21.75 21.42
N THR A 340 -11.91 21.05 20.77
CA THR A 340 -11.63 19.65 21.07
C THR A 340 -11.02 19.47 22.46
N GLY A 341 -10.07 20.32 22.85
CA GLY A 341 -9.48 20.29 24.21
C GLY A 341 -10.52 20.60 25.30
N SER A 342 -11.40 21.59 25.06
CA SER A 342 -12.51 21.92 25.97
C SER A 342 -13.49 20.75 26.11
N LEU A 343 -13.80 20.06 25.01
CA LEU A 343 -14.67 18.90 25.01
C LEU A 343 -14.07 17.73 25.81
N VAL A 344 -12.78 17.42 25.61
CA VAL A 344 -12.07 16.40 26.40
C VAL A 344 -12.11 16.77 27.89
N GLY A 345 -11.86 18.04 28.22
CA GLY A 345 -11.95 18.54 29.59
C GLY A 345 -13.35 18.38 30.18
N TYR A 346 -14.39 18.72 29.43
CA TYR A 346 -15.78 18.56 29.86
C TYR A 346 -16.18 17.09 30.07
N VAL A 347 -15.76 16.20 29.17
CA VAL A 347 -16.07 14.76 29.23
C VAL A 347 -15.37 14.09 30.40
N VAL A 348 -14.10 14.41 30.65
CA VAL A 348 -13.30 13.82 31.72
C VAL A 348 -13.65 14.42 33.09
N ASN A 349 -14.04 15.70 33.16
CA ASN A 349 -14.39 16.39 34.40
C ASN A 349 -15.84 16.09 34.87
N ARG A 350 -16.23 14.81 34.89
CA ARG A 350 -17.51 14.33 35.42
C ARG A 350 -17.33 13.84 36.87
N GLY A 351 -17.34 14.78 37.82
CA GLY A 351 -17.47 14.50 39.25
C GLY A 351 -16.20 14.62 40.09
N GLY A 352 -15.91 15.84 40.57
CA GLY A 352 -14.97 16.05 41.69
C GLY A 352 -13.47 16.05 41.36
N THR A 353 -13.07 16.18 40.09
CA THR A 353 -11.65 16.22 39.69
C THR A 353 -10.87 17.35 40.38
N LYS A 354 -11.48 18.53 40.53
CA LYS A 354 -10.86 19.68 41.21
C LYS A 354 -10.62 19.43 42.70
N THR A 355 -11.61 18.87 43.40
CA THR A 355 -11.51 18.52 44.82
C THR A 355 -10.56 17.36 45.05
N ARG A 356 -10.56 16.34 44.18
CA ARG A 356 -9.62 15.22 44.25
C ARG A 356 -8.18 15.64 43.98
N TYR A 357 -7.95 16.51 42.99
CA TYR A 357 -6.61 17.05 42.72
C TYR A 357 -6.09 17.89 43.88
N ALA A 358 -6.95 18.68 44.54
CA ALA A 358 -6.59 19.44 45.73
C ALA A 358 -6.22 18.54 46.94
N ASN A 359 -6.71 17.30 46.98
CA ASN A 359 -6.40 16.33 48.04
C ASN A 359 -5.09 15.56 47.81
N LEU A 360 -4.48 15.65 46.63
CA LEU A 360 -3.18 15.02 46.36
C LEU A 360 -2.05 15.88 46.91
N GLN A 361 -0.94 15.25 47.29
CA GLN A 361 0.27 16.00 47.59
C GLN A 361 0.81 16.65 46.32
N GLN A 362 0.87 17.98 46.31
CA GLN A 362 1.30 18.77 45.17
C GLN A 362 2.82 19.05 45.25
N PRO A 363 3.54 19.05 44.12
CA PRO A 363 4.92 19.48 44.08
C PRO A 363 5.03 21.00 44.34
N PRO A 364 6.20 21.50 44.78
CA PRO A 364 6.46 22.93 44.88
C PRO A 364 6.10 23.69 43.59
N PHE A 365 5.63 24.93 43.73
CA PHE A 365 5.22 25.77 42.60
C PHE A 365 4.03 25.24 41.77
N ALA A 366 3.21 24.33 42.28
CA ALA A 366 1.94 24.01 41.61
C ALA A 366 1.00 25.25 41.55
N PRO A 367 0.43 25.59 40.38
CA PRO A 367 -0.35 26.80 40.23
C PRO A 367 -1.78 26.58 40.73
N PRO A 368 -2.51 27.66 41.07
CA PRO A 368 -3.91 27.54 41.44
C PRO A 368 -4.76 27.02 40.27
N ALA A 369 -5.75 26.17 40.56
CA ALA A 369 -6.52 25.43 39.55
C ALA A 369 -7.23 26.32 38.50
N TRP A 370 -7.54 27.57 38.82
CA TRP A 370 -8.19 28.51 37.89
C TRP A 370 -7.25 28.94 36.74
N LEU A 371 -5.93 28.90 36.94
CA LEU A 371 -4.95 29.36 35.95
C LEU A 371 -4.88 28.44 34.72
N PHE A 372 -5.20 27.16 34.88
CA PHE A 372 -5.11 26.18 33.79
C PHE A 372 -6.03 26.51 32.62
N ALA A 373 -7.27 26.95 32.85
CA ALA A 373 -8.22 27.18 31.75
C ALA A 373 -7.82 28.38 30.85
N PRO A 374 -7.45 29.56 31.39
CA PRO A 374 -6.91 30.65 30.57
C PRO A 374 -5.61 30.26 29.85
N ALA A 375 -4.69 29.58 30.54
CA ALA A 375 -3.42 29.15 29.95
C ALA A 375 -3.65 28.23 28.74
N TRP A 376 -4.43 27.16 28.89
CA TRP A 376 -4.73 26.24 27.80
C TRP A 376 -5.50 26.89 26.64
N THR A 377 -6.39 27.85 26.92
CA THR A 377 -7.10 28.59 25.86
C THR A 377 -6.12 29.37 24.98
N ILE A 378 -5.16 30.08 25.61
CA ILE A 378 -4.13 30.83 24.89
C ILE A 378 -3.21 29.87 24.13
N LEU A 379 -2.75 28.80 24.77
CA LEU A 379 -1.85 27.81 24.16
C LEU A 379 -2.48 27.12 22.96
N TYR A 380 -3.73 26.64 23.08
CA TYR A 380 -4.43 26.05 21.94
C TYR A 380 -4.65 27.06 20.81
N GLY A 381 -4.94 28.32 21.13
CA GLY A 381 -5.05 29.38 20.14
C GLY A 381 -3.75 29.59 19.36
N LEU A 382 -2.62 29.68 20.07
CA LEU A 382 -1.29 29.83 19.48
C LEU A 382 -0.89 28.60 18.65
N MET A 383 -1.11 27.39 19.18
CA MET A 383 -0.84 26.12 18.49
C MET A 383 -1.58 26.04 17.15
N GLY A 384 -2.89 26.32 17.17
CA GLY A 384 -3.73 26.29 15.97
C GLY A 384 -3.36 27.37 14.95
N TYR A 385 -3.06 28.59 15.40
CA TYR A 385 -2.61 29.64 14.50
C TYR A 385 -1.22 29.33 13.90
N ALA A 386 -0.30 28.79 14.69
CA ALA A 386 1.01 28.35 14.22
C ALA A 386 0.90 27.26 13.13
N ALA A 387 -0.02 26.31 13.30
CA ALA A 387 -0.25 25.27 12.30
C ALA A 387 -0.80 25.81 10.97
N HIS A 388 -1.70 26.80 11.02
CA HIS A 388 -2.17 27.50 9.81
C HIS A 388 -1.03 28.27 9.13
N HIS A 389 -0.28 29.05 9.92
CA HIS A 389 0.83 29.86 9.41
C HIS A 389 1.91 28.98 8.76
N ALA A 390 2.27 27.86 9.39
CA ALA A 390 3.21 26.90 8.82
C ALA A 390 2.66 26.26 7.53
N THR A 391 1.35 25.99 7.44
CA THR A 391 0.74 25.38 6.26
C THR A 391 0.80 26.28 5.03
N ILE A 392 0.64 27.59 5.21
CA ILE A 392 0.68 28.55 4.09
C ILE A 392 2.12 28.92 3.68
N ASN A 393 3.11 28.75 4.56
CA ASN A 393 4.49 29.18 4.33
C ASN A 393 5.50 28.04 4.11
N SER A 394 5.14 26.78 4.35
CA SER A 394 6.04 25.64 4.20
C SER A 394 5.86 24.93 2.85
N ALA A 395 6.96 24.49 2.25
CA ALA A 395 6.97 23.61 1.08
C ALA A 395 7.22 22.14 1.49
N GLU A 396 6.96 21.20 0.59
CA GLU A 396 7.33 19.79 0.80
C GLU A 396 8.86 19.62 0.89
N PRO A 397 9.37 18.71 1.76
CA PRO A 397 8.64 17.75 2.62
C PRO A 397 8.22 18.30 3.99
N TYR A 398 8.56 19.56 4.32
CA TYR A 398 8.31 20.13 5.65
C TYR A 398 6.82 20.34 5.95
N LEU A 399 6.02 20.58 4.90
CA LEU A 399 4.58 20.74 4.98
C LEU A 399 3.90 19.46 5.50
N SER A 400 3.99 18.36 4.76
CA SER A 400 3.36 17.08 5.12
C SER A 400 3.83 16.54 6.47
N ARG A 401 5.14 16.64 6.74
CA ARG A 401 5.73 16.25 8.04
C ARG A 401 5.20 17.13 9.18
N GLY A 402 5.13 18.44 8.99
CA GLY A 402 4.64 19.38 9.99
C GLY A 402 3.18 19.13 10.37
N GLN A 403 2.31 18.88 9.39
CA GLN A 403 0.89 18.58 9.62
C GLN A 403 0.66 17.27 10.38
N THR A 404 1.48 16.25 10.06
CA THR A 404 1.46 14.94 10.74
C THR A 404 1.89 15.09 12.20
N LEU A 405 3.01 15.78 12.46
CA LEU A 405 3.52 16.04 13.80
C LEU A 405 2.56 16.91 14.62
N TYR A 406 1.94 17.94 14.02
CA TYR A 406 0.92 18.75 14.67
C TYR A 406 -0.31 17.92 15.09
N THR A 407 -0.76 17.01 14.23
CA THR A 407 -1.96 16.23 14.53
C THR A 407 -1.68 15.19 15.60
N THR A 408 -0.55 14.49 15.50
CA THR A 408 -0.13 13.53 16.52
C THR A 408 0.13 14.19 17.87
N GLN A 409 0.70 15.40 17.93
CA GLN A 409 0.83 16.11 19.21
C GLN A 409 -0.53 16.49 19.79
N LEU A 410 -1.53 16.83 18.95
CA LEU A 410 -2.87 17.15 19.44
C LEU A 410 -3.57 15.92 20.02
N VAL A 411 -3.40 14.76 19.37
CA VAL A 411 -3.91 13.47 19.89
C VAL A 411 -3.28 13.15 21.25
N LEU A 412 -1.96 13.20 21.36
CA LEU A 412 -1.24 12.95 22.62
C LEU A 412 -1.67 13.94 23.71
N ASN A 413 -1.78 15.23 23.38
CA ASN A 413 -2.31 16.26 24.28
C ASN A 413 -3.69 15.88 24.86
N HIS A 414 -4.58 15.38 24.00
CA HIS A 414 -5.94 15.00 24.38
C HIS A 414 -6.02 13.68 25.15
N LEU A 415 -5.02 12.80 25.03
CA LEU A 415 -4.92 11.55 25.78
C LEU A 415 -4.54 11.76 27.24
N TRP A 416 -3.76 12.81 27.53
CA TRP A 416 -3.22 13.05 28.87
C TRP A 416 -4.29 13.14 29.97
N MET A 417 -5.36 13.92 29.77
CA MET A 417 -6.42 14.09 30.78
C MET A 417 -7.18 12.79 31.07
N PRO A 418 -7.66 12.03 30.06
CA PRO A 418 -8.20 10.68 30.26
C PRO A 418 -7.26 9.74 31.01
N LEU A 419 -5.95 9.75 30.69
CA LEU A 419 -4.96 8.90 31.35
C LEU A 419 -4.80 9.26 32.84
N PHE A 420 -4.61 10.55 33.14
CA PHE A 420 -4.32 11.01 34.48
C PHE A 420 -5.56 10.99 35.40
N PHE A 421 -6.68 11.54 34.92
CA PHE A 421 -7.90 11.72 35.74
C PHE A 421 -8.99 10.69 35.48
N GLY A 422 -9.13 10.23 34.24
CA GLY A 422 -10.16 9.27 33.84
C GLY A 422 -9.87 7.87 34.38
N ILE A 423 -8.80 7.25 33.90
CA ILE A 423 -8.38 5.89 34.31
C ILE A 423 -7.44 5.88 35.53
N ARG A 424 -7.04 7.07 36.01
CA ARG A 424 -6.24 7.26 37.25
C ARG A 424 -4.88 6.57 37.21
N LYS A 425 -4.21 6.63 36.05
CA LYS A 425 -2.90 6.05 35.80
C LYS A 425 -1.87 7.15 35.53
N PRO A 426 -1.35 7.82 36.59
CA PRO A 426 -0.39 8.92 36.43
C PRO A 426 0.93 8.47 35.79
N ASP A 427 1.29 7.20 35.95
CA ASP A 427 2.43 6.53 35.31
C ASP A 427 2.28 6.50 33.77
N TRP A 428 1.10 6.14 33.27
CA TRP A 428 0.80 6.17 31.84
C TRP A 428 0.73 7.60 31.29
N ALA A 429 0.16 8.53 32.07
CA ALA A 429 0.15 9.94 31.71
C ALA A 429 1.56 10.57 31.68
N ALA A 430 2.50 10.08 32.50
CA ALA A 430 3.90 10.48 32.44
C ALA A 430 4.60 9.97 31.18
N ALA A 431 4.34 8.72 30.77
CA ALA A 431 4.85 8.19 29.51
C ALA A 431 4.30 8.97 28.30
N ASP A 432 3.00 9.27 28.31
CA ASP A 432 2.34 10.08 27.28
C ASP A 432 2.92 11.50 27.17
N ILE A 433 3.08 12.23 28.29
CA ILE A 433 3.60 13.61 28.24
C ILE A 433 5.07 13.67 27.79
N LEU A 434 5.88 12.64 28.08
CA LEU A 434 7.24 12.54 27.55
C LEU A 434 7.25 12.30 26.03
N LEU A 435 6.36 11.42 25.55
CA LEU A 435 6.17 11.18 24.12
C LEU A 435 5.67 12.44 23.40
N LEU A 436 4.73 13.16 24.01
CA LEU A 436 4.23 14.45 23.55
C LEU A 436 5.36 15.49 23.47
N GLY A 437 6.20 15.59 24.51
CA GLY A 437 7.35 16.48 24.53
C GLY A 437 8.34 16.19 23.40
N ALA A 438 8.66 14.90 23.16
CA ALA A 438 9.52 14.49 22.05
C ALA A 438 8.89 14.86 20.69
N ASN A 439 7.59 14.61 20.51
CA ASN A 439 6.86 14.96 19.31
C ASN A 439 6.91 16.48 19.04
N VAL A 440 6.58 17.29 20.04
CA VAL A 440 6.65 18.76 19.94
C VAL A 440 8.08 19.25 19.69
N GLY A 441 9.10 18.60 20.26
CA GLY A 441 10.50 18.88 19.94
C GLY A 441 10.82 18.67 18.46
N THR A 442 10.34 17.57 17.86
CA THR A 442 10.51 17.32 16.41
C THR A 442 9.70 18.29 15.55
N LEU A 443 8.53 18.72 16.01
CA LEU A 443 7.71 19.74 15.34
C LEU A 443 8.41 21.10 15.33
N LEU A 444 8.98 21.50 16.47
CA LEU A 444 9.80 22.71 16.58
C LEU A 444 11.01 22.64 15.66
N GLN A 445 11.72 21.51 15.59
CA GLN A 445 12.84 21.36 14.65
C GLN A 445 12.38 21.51 13.20
N ASN A 446 11.23 20.94 12.83
CA ASN A 446 10.65 21.06 11.49
C ASN A 446 10.31 22.52 11.16
N TRP A 447 9.66 23.24 12.08
CA TRP A 447 9.30 24.65 11.90
C TRP A 447 10.48 25.61 12.03
N TRP A 448 11.54 25.27 12.77
CA TRP A 448 12.78 26.04 12.74
C TRP A 448 13.40 26.09 11.33
N SER A 449 13.29 25.02 10.56
CA SER A 449 13.80 24.99 9.19
C SER A 449 12.84 25.60 8.16
N SER A 450 11.53 25.59 8.41
CA SER A 450 10.51 25.99 7.43
C SER A 450 9.85 27.34 7.75
N ASP A 451 9.40 27.57 8.98
CA ASP A 451 8.63 28.75 9.38
C ASP A 451 8.99 29.19 10.81
N ARG A 452 9.80 30.26 10.90
CA ARG A 452 10.25 30.83 12.17
C ARG A 452 9.12 31.42 13.01
N THR A 453 8.07 31.92 12.39
CA THR A 453 6.93 32.49 13.10
C THR A 453 6.16 31.37 13.78
N ALA A 454 5.86 30.29 13.06
CA ALA A 454 5.21 29.11 13.64
C ALA A 454 6.04 28.49 14.78
N PHE A 455 7.37 28.45 14.64
CA PHE A 455 8.28 28.03 15.71
C PHE A 455 8.08 28.87 16.97
N TRP A 456 8.20 30.19 16.89
CA TRP A 456 8.13 31.07 18.06
C TRP A 456 6.74 31.10 18.70
N LEU A 457 5.68 30.95 17.91
CA LEU A 457 4.31 30.80 18.42
C LEU A 457 4.13 29.51 19.24
N LEU A 458 4.88 28.44 18.93
CA LEU A 458 4.79 27.16 19.62
C LEU A 458 5.70 27.07 20.86
N VAL A 459 6.73 27.91 20.97
CA VAL A 459 7.66 27.92 22.12
C VAL A 459 6.97 28.06 23.48
N PRO A 460 5.97 28.96 23.68
CA PRO A 460 5.22 29.03 24.94
C PRO A 460 4.55 27.69 25.32
N TYR A 461 4.05 26.95 24.34
CA TYR A 461 3.47 25.63 24.56
C TYR A 461 4.53 24.59 24.94
N ALA A 462 5.67 24.57 24.28
CA ALA A 462 6.76 23.67 24.64
C ALA A 462 7.31 23.94 26.06
N ALA A 463 7.42 25.21 26.46
CA ALA A 463 7.78 25.58 27.83
C ALA A 463 6.72 25.10 28.84
N TRP A 464 5.43 25.27 28.51
CA TRP A 464 4.33 24.75 29.32
C TRP A 464 4.36 23.23 29.46
N LEU A 465 4.69 22.49 28.40
CA LEU A 465 4.85 21.03 28.46
C LEU A 465 5.98 20.59 29.40
N GLY A 466 7.11 21.30 29.41
CA GLY A 466 8.19 21.05 30.36
C GLY A 466 7.71 21.22 31.82
N TYR A 467 6.97 22.30 32.08
CA TYR A 467 6.38 22.55 33.38
C TYR A 467 5.29 21.52 33.76
N ALA A 468 4.42 21.15 32.82
CA ALA A 468 3.39 20.13 33.02
C ALA A 468 4.00 18.74 33.27
N THR A 469 5.14 18.43 32.64
CA THR A 469 5.91 17.20 32.90
C THR A 469 6.42 17.17 34.33
N TYR A 470 6.99 18.29 34.81
CA TYR A 470 7.39 18.46 36.21
C TYR A 470 6.21 18.23 37.17
N LEU A 471 5.05 18.85 36.91
CA LEU A 471 3.87 18.68 37.76
C LEU A 471 3.36 17.23 37.77
N ASN A 472 3.27 16.59 36.60
CA ASN A 472 2.79 15.21 36.48
C ASN A 472 3.70 14.24 37.27
N ILE A 473 5.00 14.28 37.00
CA ILE A 473 5.97 13.41 37.68
C ILE A 473 6.03 13.74 39.18
N GLY A 474 6.00 15.02 39.55
CA GLY A 474 6.00 15.46 40.94
C GLY A 474 4.80 14.92 41.72
N VAL A 475 3.58 15.05 41.18
CA VAL A 475 2.37 14.45 41.78
C VAL A 475 2.49 12.92 41.80
N GLY A 476 2.99 12.29 40.74
CA GLY A 476 3.23 10.86 40.68
C GLY A 476 4.14 10.38 41.81
N VAL A 477 5.32 10.96 41.95
CA VAL A 477 6.32 10.56 42.96
C VAL A 477 5.80 10.81 44.39
N LEU A 478 5.25 11.99 44.67
CA LEU A 478 4.76 12.34 46.01
C LEU A 478 3.60 11.45 46.47
N ASN A 479 2.78 10.97 45.52
CA ASN A 479 1.64 10.12 45.80
C ASN A 479 1.89 8.64 45.43
N ARG A 480 3.17 8.22 45.32
CA ARG A 480 3.58 6.83 44.99
C ARG A 480 2.86 6.22 43.77
N TRP A 481 2.60 7.06 42.78
CA TRP A 481 1.89 6.76 41.54
C TRP A 481 0.45 6.24 41.74
N ARG A 482 -0.18 6.57 42.88
CA ARG A 482 -1.56 6.18 43.23
C ARG A 482 -2.44 7.42 43.37
N VAL A 483 -3.32 7.66 42.40
CA VAL A 483 -4.17 8.87 42.31
C VAL A 483 -5.67 8.55 42.49
N GLY A 484 -6.00 7.40 43.06
CA GLY A 484 -7.37 7.08 43.44
C GLY A 484 -7.50 5.74 44.15
N GLU A 485 -7.48 5.78 45.48
CA GLU A 485 -8.38 4.93 46.26
C GLU A 485 -9.75 5.61 46.35
#